data_AF-A0A2D6U496-F1
#
_entry.id   AF-A0A2D6U496-F1
#
_cell.length_a   1.000
_cell.length_b   1.000
_cell.length_c   1.000
_cell.angle_alpha   90.00
_cell.angle_beta   90.00
_cell.angle_gamma   90.00
#
_symmetry.space_group_name_H-M   'P 1'
#
loop_
_entity.id
_entity.type
_entity.pdbx_description
1 polymer ?
#
loop_
_entity_poly.entity_id
_entity_poly.type
_entity_poly.pdbx_seq_one_letter_code
_entity_poly.pdbx_strand_id
1 'polypeptide(L)' 'MTGKFIKVSCKDCGAEVVIFSRATSKISCSVCGSTLTSPSGGKAQLIGCRPLETME' A
#
# COMPACT_ATOMS: atom_id res chain seq x y z
N MET A 1 -1.84 13.49 -15.39
CA MET A 1 -2.61 12.95 -14.25
C MET A 1 -1.78 11.84 -13.61
N THR A 2 -0.81 12.23 -12.78
CA THR A 2 0.28 11.37 -12.31
C THR A 2 -0.20 10.47 -11.17
N GLY A 3 -0.07 9.15 -11.34
CA GLY A 3 -0.28 8.24 -10.23
C GLY A 3 0.80 8.45 -9.17
N LYS A 4 0.40 8.69 -7.93
CA LYS A 4 1.31 8.93 -6.82
C LYS A 4 1.73 7.61 -6.18
N PHE A 5 2.99 7.54 -5.76
CA PHE A 5 3.49 6.46 -4.92
C PHE A 5 3.26 6.82 -3.46
N ILE A 6 2.69 5.88 -2.72
CA ILE A 6 2.41 6.02 -1.30
C ILE A 6 3.32 5.03 -0.59
N LYS A 7 4.11 5.49 0.38
CA LYS A 7 4.84 4.58 1.25
C LYS A 7 3.96 4.25 2.45
N VAL A 8 3.75 2.97 2.72
CA VAL A 8 2.97 2.49 3.87
C VAL A 8 3.86 1.63 4.76
N SER A 9 3.63 1.73 6.06
CA SER A 9 4.23 0.85 7.05
C SER A 9 3.18 -0.07 7.64
N CYS A 10 3.51 -1.35 7.69
CA CYS A 10 2.68 -2.34 8.36
C CYS A 10 2.80 -2.18 9.87
N LYS A 11 1.67 -2.06 10.58
CA LYS A 11 1.68 -1.92 12.06
C LYS A 11 2.12 -3.19 12.78
N ASP A 12 1.94 -4.35 12.16
CA ASP A 12 2.22 -5.66 12.78
C ASP A 12 3.69 -6.08 12.68
N CYS A 13 4.38 -5.70 11.61
CA CYS A 13 5.77 -6.12 11.37
C CYS A 13 6.76 -4.96 11.15
N GLY A 14 6.28 -3.72 11.11
CA GLY A 14 7.11 -2.54 10.82
C GLY A 14 7.62 -2.46 9.38
N ALA A 15 7.28 -3.43 8.53
CA ALA A 15 7.73 -3.46 7.15
C ALA A 15 7.22 -2.26 6.35
N GLU A 16 8.12 -1.61 5.63
CA GLU A 16 7.82 -0.49 4.74
C GLU A 16 7.60 -1.00 3.32
N VAL A 17 6.48 -0.62 2.72
CA VAL A 17 6.12 -1.03 1.37
C VAL A 17 5.72 0.21 0.58
N VAL A 18 6.26 0.34 -0.63
CA VAL A 18 5.84 1.37 -1.57
C VAL A 18 4.74 0.79 -2.45
N ILE A 19 3.59 1.45 -2.45
CA ILE A 19 2.42 1.04 -3.20
C ILE A 19 1.97 2.15 -4.12
N PHE A 20 1.42 1.75 -5.26
CA PHE A 20 0.88 2.69 -6.22
C PHE A 20 -0.59 2.98 -5.89
N SER A 21 -0.94 4.26 -5.82
CA SER A 21 -2.32 4.69 -5.53
C SER A 21 -3.38 4.09 -6.47
N ARG A 22 -3.00 3.76 -7.70
CA ARG A 22 -3.83 3.11 -8.74
C ARG A 22 -3.44 1.64 -8.98
N ALA A 23 -2.87 0.96 -7.99
CA ALA A 23 -2.57 -0.46 -8.13
C ALA A 23 -3.85 -1.27 -8.41
N THR A 24 -3.86 -1.97 -9.54
CA THR A 24 -4.92 -2.92 -9.94
C THR A 24 -4.66 -4.34 -9.41
N SER A 25 -3.51 -4.54 -8.76
CA SER A 25 -3.09 -5.81 -8.18
C SER A 25 -3.17 -5.75 -6.65
N LYS A 26 -3.45 -6.91 -6.02
CA LYS A 26 -3.37 -7.05 -4.56
C LYS A 26 -1.90 -7.00 -4.14
N ILE A 27 -1.56 -6.14 -3.18
CA ILE A 27 -0.22 -6.07 -2.60
C ILE A 27 -0.27 -6.70 -1.20
N SER A 28 0.48 -7.78 -1.04
CA SER A 28 0.76 -8.42 0.24
C SER A 28 2.07 -7.93 0.82
N CYS A 29 2.17 -7.94 2.16
CA CYS A 29 3.42 -7.68 2.85
C CYS A 29 4.40 -8.84 2.62
N SER A 30 5.65 -8.55 2.23
CA SER A 30 6.69 -9.58 2.07
C SER A 30 7.13 -10.21 3.38
N VAL A 31 6.84 -9.58 4.52
CA VAL A 31 7.27 -10.06 5.86
C VAL A 31 6.18 -10.88 6.54
N CYS A 32 4.97 -10.32 6.68
CA CYS A 32 3.87 -11.00 7.37
C CYS A 32 2.89 -11.73 6.44
N GLY A 33 2.99 -11.55 5.12
CA GLY A 33 2.04 -12.11 4.16
C GLY A 33 0.63 -11.49 4.19
N SER A 34 0.36 -10.57 5.12
CA SER A 34 -0.94 -9.90 5.24
C SER A 34 -1.21 -9.02 4.02
N THR A 35 -2.47 -8.97 3.60
CA THR A 35 -2.89 -8.10 2.50
C THR A 35 -2.88 -6.65 2.99
N LEU A 36 -1.91 -5.87 2.52
CA LEU A 36 -1.79 -4.44 2.86
C LEU A 36 -2.72 -3.59 2.00
N THR A 37 -2.93 -4.00 0.76
CA THR A 37 -3.72 -3.23 -0.19
C THR A 37 -4.52 -4.13 -1.13
N SER A 38 -5.80 -3.82 -1.29
CA SER A 38 -6.68 -4.48 -2.25
C SER A 38 -7.01 -3.53 -3.42
N PRO A 39 -7.00 -4.00 -4.67
CA PRO A 39 -7.38 -3.19 -5.81
C PRO A 39 -8.89 -2.95 -5.76
N SER A 40 -9.27 -1.68 -5.78
CA SER A 40 -10.64 -1.23 -6.09
C SER A 40 -10.53 -0.36 -7.33
N GLY A 41 -11.46 -0.49 -8.28
CA GLY A 41 -11.37 0.00 -9.67
C GLY A 41 -11.02 1.48 -9.92
N GLY A 42 -10.70 2.26 -8.89
CA GLY A 42 -10.08 3.59 -9.00
C GLY A 42 -8.84 3.78 -8.11
N LYS A 43 -8.98 3.58 -6.79
CA LYS A 43 -7.88 3.73 -5.82
C LYS A 43 -7.71 2.44 -5.03
N ALA A 44 -6.45 2.02 -4.88
CA ALA A 44 -6.09 0.87 -4.07
C ALA A 44 -6.46 1.15 -2.60
N GLN A 45 -7.16 0.21 -1.96
CA GLN A 45 -7.68 0.37 -0.60
C GLN A 45 -6.68 -0.20 0.41
N LEU A 46 -6.23 0.63 1.34
CA LEU A 46 -5.27 0.28 2.39
C LEU A 46 -5.98 -0.44 3.54
N ILE A 47 -5.45 -1.59 3.95
CA ILE A 47 -6.01 -2.43 5.01
C ILE A 47 -4.90 -2.62 6.04
N GLY A 48 -5.14 -2.24 7.30
CA GLY A 48 -4.23 -2.52 8.43
C GLY A 48 -2.85 -1.85 8.39
N CYS A 49 -2.60 -0.88 7.50
CA CYS A 49 -1.30 -0.21 7.37
C CYS A 49 -1.40 1.31 7.58
N ARG A 50 -0.32 1.92 8.04
CA ARG A 50 -0.21 3.37 8.23
C ARG A 50 0.50 3.98 7.03
N PRO A 51 -0.10 4.93 6.29
CA PRO A 51 0.63 5.69 5.28
C PRO A 51 1.68 6.57 5.98
N LEU A 52 2.93 6.43 5.55
CA LEU A 52 4.05 7.22 6.08
C LEU A 52 4.14 8.55 5.34
N GLU A 53 4.16 8.55 4.00
CA GLU A 53 4.11 9.77 3.19
C GLU A 53 3.89 9.42 1.71
N THR A 54 3.23 10.29 0.96
CA THR A 54 3.22 10.26 -0.51
C THR A 54 4.48 10.95 -1.02
N MET A 55 5.31 10.21 -1.77
CA MET A 55 6.37 10.85 -2.55
C MET A 55 5.67 11.52 -3.74
N GLU A 56 5.76 12.85 -3.81
CA GLU A 56 5.16 13.66 -4.88
C GLU A 56 5.91 13.55 -6.20
#